data_AF-A0A5C5RGZ5-F1
#
_entry.id   AF-A0A5C5RGZ5-F1
#
_cell.length_a   1.000
_cell.length_b   1.000
_cell.length_c   1.000
_cell.angle_alpha   90.00
_cell.angle_beta   90.00
_cell.angle_gamma   90.00
#
_symmetry.space_group_name_H-M   'P 1'
#
loop_
_entity.id
_entity.type
_entity.pdbx_description
1 polymer ?
#
loop_
_entity_poly.entity_id
_entity_poly.type
_entity_poly.pdbx_seq_one_letter_code
_entity_poly.pdbx_strand_id
1 'polypeptide(L)'
;LSLALGARYDHYQYSPQMDGSNKFPVSFDSEKKSFSKISWQLGINYQITPEQQIGYRISTGFRAPKIEELFFEFGKGGMNHFMPNPQLRPETALNQEITYQFKNEYTEIGLGAFYSKYRNFIDERVSEKLESNPYYPYDWGSKPYLSINQIQFVNVAHAHISGLELNATLNGPLFGLSESWKFHIKGQYSKRKNQDGDPLKSIQPWSALMSVEYQDPSQ
;
A
#
# COMPACT_ATOMS: atom_id res chain seq x y z
N LEU A 1 -6.59 3.61 31.69
CA LEU A 1 -7.16 2.94 30.49
C LEU A 1 -7.74 4.02 29.58
N SER A 2 -7.42 4.01 28.30
CA SER A 2 -7.95 4.93 27.29
C SER A 2 -8.52 4.15 26.12
N LEU A 3 -9.64 4.62 25.56
CA LEU A 3 -10.34 4.00 24.43
C LEU A 3 -10.49 5.02 23.31
N ALA A 4 -10.31 4.57 22.07
CA ALA A 4 -10.49 5.37 20.86
C ALA A 4 -11.43 4.65 19.89
N LEU A 5 -12.41 5.38 19.36
CA LEU A 5 -13.40 4.88 18.43
C LEU A 5 -13.53 5.89 17.29
N GLY A 6 -13.65 5.43 16.05
CA GLY A 6 -13.87 6.31 14.91
C GLY A 6 -14.52 5.59 13.74
N ALA A 7 -15.31 6.31 12.96
CA ALA A 7 -15.91 5.82 11.73
C ALA A 7 -15.96 6.93 10.67
N ARG A 8 -15.92 6.55 9.41
CA ARG A 8 -15.95 7.43 8.25
C ARG A 8 -16.74 6.76 7.13
N TYR A 9 -17.59 7.53 6.46
CA TYR A 9 -18.26 7.12 5.22
C TYR A 9 -17.64 7.88 4.04
N ASP A 10 -17.27 7.14 3.00
CA ASP A 10 -16.74 7.68 1.75
C ASP A 10 -17.65 7.29 0.59
N HIS A 11 -17.88 8.22 -0.34
CA HIS A 11 -18.60 8.01 -1.59
C HIS A 11 -17.81 8.63 -2.74
N TYR A 12 -17.48 7.81 -3.73
CA TYR A 12 -16.81 8.19 -4.97
C TYR A 12 -17.75 8.02 -6.14
N GLN A 13 -17.74 8.97 -7.07
CA GLN A 13 -18.47 8.89 -8.33
C GLN A 13 -17.55 9.28 -9.47
N TYR A 14 -17.44 8.43 -10.48
CA TYR A 14 -16.69 8.66 -11.71
C TYR A 14 -17.68 8.74 -12.86
N SER A 15 -17.60 9.83 -13.62
CA SER A 15 -18.41 10.07 -14.82
C SER A 15 -17.45 10.36 -15.98
N PRO A 16 -16.88 9.31 -16.61
CA PRO A 16 -15.99 9.52 -17.75
C PRO A 16 -16.74 10.22 -18.88
N GLN A 17 -16.12 11.23 -19.47
CA GLN A 17 -16.67 11.94 -20.63
C GLN A 17 -15.79 11.66 -21.84
N MET A 18 -16.42 11.21 -22.93
CA MET A 18 -15.75 11.05 -24.21
C MET A 18 -15.96 12.32 -25.03
N ASP A 19 -14.87 13.01 -25.34
CA ASP A 19 -14.89 14.25 -26.14
C ASP A 19 -14.85 13.98 -27.66
N GLY A 20 -14.81 12.70 -28.06
CA GLY A 20 -14.74 12.27 -29.46
C GLY A 20 -13.36 12.45 -30.10
N SER A 21 -12.33 12.84 -29.35
CA SER A 21 -10.95 12.99 -29.85
C SER A 21 -10.23 11.64 -30.08
N ASN A 22 -10.78 10.55 -29.53
CA ASN A 22 -10.22 9.22 -29.68
C ASN A 22 -10.30 8.75 -31.14
N LYS A 23 -9.13 8.59 -31.77
CA LYS A 23 -8.99 8.06 -33.14
C LYS A 23 -9.42 6.59 -33.30
N PHE A 24 -9.64 5.90 -32.19
CA PHE A 24 -10.05 4.50 -32.17
C PHE A 24 -11.19 4.30 -31.15
N PRO A 25 -12.15 3.38 -31.44
CA PRO A 25 -13.21 3.08 -30.49
C PRO A 25 -12.63 2.49 -29.21
N VAL A 26 -13.16 2.88 -28.05
CA VAL A 26 -12.83 2.23 -26.78
C VAL A 26 -13.65 0.95 -26.60
N SER A 27 -13.14 0.02 -25.81
CA SER A 27 -13.78 -1.25 -25.48
C SER A 27 -14.58 -1.23 -24.17
N PHE A 28 -14.62 -0.09 -23.47
CA PHE A 28 -15.38 0.09 -22.24
C PHE A 28 -16.57 1.03 -22.42
N ASP A 29 -17.61 0.83 -21.60
CA ASP A 29 -18.73 1.76 -21.53
C ASP A 29 -18.37 2.95 -20.61
N SER A 30 -18.73 4.15 -21.05
CA SER A 30 -18.60 5.41 -20.31
C SER A 30 -19.62 5.56 -19.16
N GLU A 31 -20.25 4.46 -18.73
CA GLU A 31 -21.20 4.48 -17.62
C GLU A 31 -20.58 5.06 -16.35
N LYS A 32 -21.42 5.78 -15.61
CA LYS A 32 -21.06 6.29 -14.30
C LYS A 32 -20.75 5.13 -13.36
N LYS A 33 -19.58 5.16 -12.71
CA LYS A 33 -19.21 4.23 -11.66
C LYS A 33 -19.28 4.93 -10.31
N SER A 34 -19.78 4.23 -9.31
CA SER A 34 -19.77 4.73 -7.94
C SER A 34 -19.30 3.69 -6.95
N PHE A 35 -18.62 4.14 -5.92
CA PHE A 35 -18.08 3.29 -4.87
C PHE A 35 -18.33 3.93 -3.52
N SER A 36 -18.91 3.18 -2.59
CA SER A 36 -19.14 3.64 -1.22
C SER A 36 -18.57 2.67 -0.21
N LYS A 37 -18.05 3.19 0.91
CA LYS A 37 -17.58 2.35 2.01
C LYS A 37 -17.66 3.07 3.34
N ILE A 38 -17.95 2.30 4.39
CA ILE A 38 -17.74 2.72 5.77
C ILE A 38 -16.41 2.12 6.24
N SER A 39 -15.52 2.98 6.71
CA SER A 39 -14.27 2.62 7.38
C SER A 39 -14.38 2.93 8.86
N TRP A 40 -13.81 2.09 9.73
CA TRP A 40 -13.85 2.28 11.18
C TRP A 40 -12.50 1.95 11.82
N GLN A 41 -12.32 2.42 13.05
CA GLN A 41 -11.18 2.10 13.91
C GLN A 41 -11.60 1.97 15.37
N LEU A 42 -10.97 1.04 16.07
CA LEU A 42 -11.09 0.84 17.52
C LEU A 42 -9.67 0.75 18.09
N GLY A 43 -9.44 1.39 19.22
CA GLY A 43 -8.16 1.39 19.92
C GLY A 43 -8.34 1.32 21.42
N ILE A 44 -7.42 0.64 22.09
CA ILE A 44 -7.34 0.52 23.53
C ILE A 44 -5.89 0.72 23.98
N ASN A 45 -5.69 1.57 24.98
CA ASN A 45 -4.39 1.79 25.61
C ASN A 45 -4.50 1.53 27.12
N TYR A 46 -3.59 0.72 27.64
CA TYR A 46 -3.51 0.37 29.04
C TYR A 46 -2.16 0.82 29.62
N GLN A 47 -2.23 1.65 30.65
CA GLN A 47 -1.07 2.09 31.41
C GLN A 47 -0.74 1.00 32.43
N ILE A 48 0.40 0.33 32.25
CA ILE A 48 0.86 -0.77 33.14
C ILE A 48 1.50 -0.18 34.39
N THR A 49 2.42 0.78 34.21
CA THR A 49 3.07 1.60 35.25
C THR A 49 3.11 3.05 34.76
N PRO A 50 3.44 4.07 35.57
CA PRO A 50 3.59 5.44 35.07
C PRO A 50 4.53 5.60 33.85
N GLU A 51 5.49 4.70 33.71
CA GLU A 51 6.49 4.67 32.64
C GLU A 51 6.10 3.76 31.47
N GLN A 52 5.18 2.81 31.66
CA GLN A 52 4.87 1.75 30.68
C GLN A 52 3.42 1.80 30.19
N GLN A 53 3.25 1.81 28.87
CA GLN A 53 1.94 1.71 28.22
C GLN A 53 1.95 0.63 27.13
N ILE A 54 0.89 -0.17 27.08
CA ILE A 54 0.62 -1.08 25.97
C ILE A 54 -0.65 -0.63 25.24
N GLY A 55 -0.63 -0.71 23.91
CA GLY A 55 -1.73 -0.34 23.04
C GLY A 55 -2.08 -1.44 22.07
N TYR A 56 -3.37 -1.53 21.72
CA TYR A 56 -3.85 -2.34 20.60
C TYR A 56 -4.84 -1.51 19.77
N ARG A 57 -4.69 -1.57 18.44
CA ARG A 57 -5.58 -0.91 17.48
C ARG A 57 -5.98 -1.87 16.39
N ILE A 58 -7.25 -1.82 16.01
CA ILE A 58 -7.80 -2.51 14.85
C ILE A 58 -8.59 -1.51 14.00
N SER A 59 -8.34 -1.50 12.69
CA SER A 59 -9.00 -0.56 11.78
C SER A 59 -9.23 -1.16 10.39
N THR A 60 -10.19 -0.61 9.67
CA THR A 60 -10.42 -0.93 8.26
C THR A 60 -9.96 0.20 7.37
N GLY A 61 -9.40 -0.13 6.21
CA GLY A 61 -9.09 0.80 5.13
C GLY A 61 -9.81 0.44 3.84
N PHE A 62 -9.92 1.41 2.94
CA PHE A 62 -10.56 1.27 1.64
C PHE A 62 -9.84 2.10 0.59
N ARG A 63 -9.73 1.57 -0.62
CA ARG A 63 -9.28 2.32 -1.80
C ARG A 63 -10.24 2.05 -2.95
N ALA A 64 -10.89 3.10 -3.45
CA ALA A 64 -11.62 3.02 -4.71
C ALA A 64 -10.64 2.78 -5.88
N PRO A 65 -11.03 2.00 -6.91
CA PRO A 65 -10.21 1.87 -8.11
C PRO A 65 -9.96 3.23 -8.74
N LYS A 66 -8.74 3.48 -9.22
CA LYS A 66 -8.39 4.73 -9.91
C LYS A 66 -9.06 4.75 -11.29
N ILE A 67 -9.24 5.95 -11.83
CA ILE A 67 -9.78 6.15 -13.19
C ILE A 67 -8.92 5.41 -14.22
N GLU A 68 -7.59 5.48 -14.10
CA GLU A 68 -6.65 4.77 -14.97
C GLU A 68 -6.82 3.25 -14.88
N GLU A 69 -7.02 2.70 -13.68
CA GLU A 69 -7.22 1.25 -13.49
C GLU A 69 -8.55 0.78 -14.12
N LEU A 70 -9.58 1.64 -14.12
CA LEU A 70 -10.90 1.32 -14.65
C LEU A 70 -10.99 1.49 -16.17
N PHE A 71 -10.40 2.55 -16.71
CA PHE A 71 -10.74 3.07 -18.04
C PHE A 71 -9.54 3.29 -18.96
N PHE A 72 -8.30 3.13 -18.49
CA PHE A 72 -7.14 3.27 -19.37
C PHE A 72 -7.13 2.15 -20.42
N GLU A 73 -7.10 2.55 -21.69
CA GLU A 73 -7.01 1.65 -22.83
C GLU A 73 -5.97 2.19 -23.80
N PHE A 74 -5.00 1.36 -24.15
CA PHE A 74 -3.92 1.75 -25.06
C PHE A 74 -3.40 0.54 -25.85
N GLY A 75 -2.82 0.78 -27.03
CA GLY A 75 -2.27 -0.28 -27.88
C GLY A 75 -3.33 -0.90 -28.78
N LYS A 76 -3.09 -0.84 -30.09
CA LYS A 76 -3.84 -1.52 -31.16
C LYS A 76 -2.87 -1.95 -32.24
N GLY A 77 -3.23 -2.98 -33.01
CA GLY A 77 -2.52 -3.34 -34.24
C GLY A 77 -1.19 -4.07 -34.02
N GLY A 78 -1.19 -5.11 -33.17
CA GLY A 78 -0.01 -5.98 -32.99
C GLY A 78 1.02 -5.49 -31.96
N MET A 79 0.70 -4.46 -31.18
CA MET A 79 1.51 -3.96 -30.06
C MET A 79 0.99 -4.53 -28.72
N ASN A 80 1.68 -4.26 -27.61
CA ASN A 80 1.14 -4.57 -26.27
C ASN A 80 -0.12 -3.73 -26.01
N HIS A 81 -1.17 -4.36 -25.52
CA HIS A 81 -2.48 -3.76 -25.28
C HIS A 81 -2.70 -3.55 -23.78
N PHE A 82 -2.90 -2.32 -23.35
CA PHE A 82 -3.46 -2.01 -22.05
C PHE A 82 -4.96 -2.07 -22.15
N MET A 83 -5.57 -2.96 -21.37
CA MET A 83 -7.01 -3.20 -21.35
C MET A 83 -7.63 -2.51 -20.13
N PRO A 84 -8.78 -1.84 -20.30
CA PRO A 84 -9.53 -1.28 -19.19
C PRO A 84 -10.17 -2.40 -18.35
N ASN A 85 -10.49 -2.13 -17.08
CA ASN A 85 -11.29 -3.04 -16.26
C ASN A 85 -12.36 -2.29 -15.44
N PRO A 86 -13.52 -1.95 -16.05
CA PRO A 86 -14.61 -1.28 -15.34
C PRO A 86 -15.32 -2.13 -14.28
N GLN A 87 -14.93 -3.41 -14.13
CA GLN A 87 -15.48 -4.35 -13.15
C GLN A 87 -14.63 -4.45 -11.89
N LEU A 88 -13.57 -3.63 -11.77
CA LEU A 88 -12.77 -3.58 -10.55
C LEU A 88 -13.63 -3.25 -9.34
N ARG A 89 -13.45 -4.06 -8.30
CA ARG A 89 -13.98 -3.83 -6.97
C ARG A 89 -12.97 -3.02 -6.18
N PRO A 90 -13.43 -2.22 -5.20
CA PRO A 90 -12.51 -1.53 -4.31
C PRO A 90 -11.64 -2.48 -3.48
N GLU A 91 -10.42 -2.02 -3.21
CA GLU A 91 -9.54 -2.68 -2.26
C GLU A 91 -10.01 -2.41 -0.85
N THR A 92 -9.90 -3.41 0.02
CA THR A 92 -10.17 -3.25 1.45
C THR A 92 -9.02 -3.80 2.27
N ALA A 93 -8.72 -3.14 3.37
CA ALA A 93 -7.70 -3.55 4.32
C ALA A 93 -8.32 -3.75 5.71
N LEU A 94 -7.84 -4.75 6.44
CA LEU A 94 -8.00 -4.87 7.88
C LEU A 94 -6.62 -4.78 8.52
N ASN A 95 -6.40 -3.75 9.33
CA ASN A 95 -5.13 -3.47 9.98
C ASN A 95 -5.25 -3.78 11.47
N GLN A 96 -4.22 -4.40 12.02
CA GLN A 96 -4.07 -4.67 13.43
C GLN A 96 -2.68 -4.22 13.85
N GLU A 97 -2.58 -3.58 15.01
CA GLU A 97 -1.33 -3.04 15.53
C GLU A 97 -1.28 -3.19 17.04
N ILE A 98 -0.15 -3.69 17.55
CA ILE A 98 0.18 -3.70 18.97
C ILE A 98 1.35 -2.74 19.14
N THR A 99 1.25 -1.87 20.15
CA THR A 99 2.31 -0.95 20.51
C THR A 99 2.69 -1.12 21.96
N TYR A 100 3.97 -0.92 22.26
CA TYR A 100 4.49 -0.81 23.61
C TYR A 100 5.34 0.44 23.70
N GLN A 101 5.15 1.22 24.75
CA GLN A 101 5.90 2.44 25.02
C GLN A 101 6.46 2.37 26.45
N PHE A 102 7.74 2.69 26.58
CA PHE A 102 8.42 2.90 27.84
C PHE A 102 9.00 4.31 27.85
N LYS A 103 8.71 5.09 28.90
CA LYS A 103 9.25 6.44 29.05
C LYS A 103 9.57 6.75 30.50
N ASN A 104 10.83 7.10 30.77
CA ASN A 104 11.28 7.65 32.04
C ASN A 104 12.15 8.90 31.81
N GLU A 105 12.85 9.36 32.84
CA GLU A 105 13.73 10.54 32.79
C GLU A 105 14.86 10.46 31.74
N TYR A 106 15.37 9.27 31.46
CA TYR A 106 16.56 9.07 30.62
C TYR A 106 16.29 8.29 29.34
N THR A 107 15.11 7.74 29.17
CA THR A 107 14.83 6.74 28.14
C THR A 107 13.41 6.88 27.63
N GLU A 108 13.27 6.93 26.31
CA GLU A 108 12.01 6.79 25.61
C GLU A 108 12.14 5.69 24.55
N ILE A 109 11.39 4.60 24.69
CA ILE A 109 11.38 3.47 23.76
C ILE A 109 9.94 3.25 23.29
N GLY A 110 9.76 3.11 21.98
CA GLY A 110 8.55 2.61 21.37
C GLY A 110 8.84 1.37 20.54
N LEU A 111 7.95 0.40 20.67
CA LEU A 111 7.92 -0.82 19.88
C LEU A 111 6.55 -0.92 19.22
N GLY A 112 6.53 -1.24 17.94
CA GLY A 112 5.31 -1.47 17.17
C GLY A 112 5.39 -2.80 16.44
N ALA A 113 4.28 -3.53 16.44
CA ALA A 113 4.09 -4.69 15.58
C ALA A 113 2.76 -4.55 14.85
N PHE A 114 2.77 -4.71 13.53
CA PHE A 114 1.57 -4.54 12.72
C PHE A 114 1.33 -5.70 11.77
N TYR A 115 0.05 -5.90 11.44
CA TYR A 115 -0.42 -6.87 10.47
C TYR A 115 -1.60 -6.30 9.68
N SER A 116 -1.45 -6.22 8.37
CA SER A 116 -2.46 -5.70 7.44
C SER A 116 -2.86 -6.77 6.45
N LYS A 117 -4.16 -7.09 6.41
CA LYS A 117 -4.78 -8.02 5.46
C LYS A 117 -5.54 -7.25 4.40
N TYR A 118 -5.14 -7.42 3.15
CA TYR A 118 -5.79 -6.82 1.99
C TYR A 118 -6.67 -7.85 1.28
N ARG A 119 -7.83 -7.38 0.79
CA ARG A 119 -8.73 -8.12 -0.09
C ARG A 119 -9.00 -7.30 -1.34
N ASN A 120 -9.22 -7.99 -2.46
CA ASN A 120 -9.42 -7.39 -3.77
C ASN A 120 -8.27 -6.46 -4.18
N PHE A 121 -7.03 -6.76 -3.77
CA PHE A 121 -5.88 -5.93 -4.11
C PHE A 121 -5.80 -5.79 -5.64
N ILE A 122 -5.70 -4.58 -6.15
CA ILE A 122 -5.69 -4.30 -7.58
C ILE A 122 -4.24 -4.37 -8.02
N ASP A 123 -3.96 -5.33 -8.90
CA ASP A 123 -2.63 -5.64 -9.37
C ASP A 123 -2.62 -5.67 -10.90
N GLU A 124 -1.52 -5.25 -11.49
CA GLU A 124 -1.34 -5.30 -12.94
C GLU A 124 -0.95 -6.72 -13.34
N ARG A 125 -1.70 -7.32 -14.26
CA ARG A 125 -1.41 -8.65 -14.80
C ARG A 125 -1.21 -8.60 -16.30
N VAL A 126 -0.25 -9.40 -16.75
CA VAL A 126 0.06 -9.61 -18.16
C VAL A 126 -0.49 -10.97 -18.57
N SER A 127 -1.30 -11.00 -19.63
CA SER A 127 -1.75 -12.23 -20.28
C SER A 127 -1.44 -12.18 -21.77
N GLU A 128 -1.00 -13.28 -22.35
CA GLU A 128 -0.76 -13.36 -23.79
C GLU A 128 -2.04 -13.68 -24.55
N LYS A 129 -2.26 -12.99 -25.67
CA LYS A 129 -3.35 -13.27 -26.61
C LYS A 129 -2.82 -13.35 -28.03
N LEU A 130 -3.33 -14.30 -28.80
CA LEU A 130 -3.08 -14.36 -30.23
C LEU A 130 -4.04 -13.41 -30.96
N GLU A 131 -3.49 -12.49 -31.73
CA GLU A 131 -4.24 -11.61 -32.62
C GLU A 131 -3.87 -11.86 -34.08
N SER A 132 -4.82 -11.62 -34.99
CA SER A 132 -4.56 -11.74 -36.43
C SER A 132 -3.49 -10.74 -36.84
N ASN A 133 -2.51 -11.20 -37.61
CA ASN A 133 -1.43 -10.35 -38.08
C ASN A 133 -1.92 -9.50 -39.26
N PRO A 134 -2.03 -8.15 -39.12
CA PRO A 134 -2.50 -7.28 -40.20
C PRO A 134 -1.54 -7.21 -41.40
N TYR A 135 -0.30 -7.70 -41.25
CA TYR A 135 0.72 -7.73 -42.30
C TYR A 135 0.78 -9.08 -43.04
N TYR A 136 -0.07 -10.06 -42.68
CA TYR A 136 -0.15 -11.36 -43.34
C TYR A 136 -1.11 -11.35 -44.54
N PRO A 137 -0.78 -12.00 -45.68
CA PRO A 137 0.46 -12.70 -46.02
C PRO A 137 1.48 -11.82 -46.76
N TYR A 138 1.30 -10.50 -46.71
CA TYR A 138 2.03 -9.55 -47.57
C TYR A 138 3.55 -9.52 -47.32
N ASP A 139 4.01 -9.86 -46.11
CA ASP A 139 5.43 -10.03 -45.80
C ASP A 139 5.87 -11.50 -45.83
N TRP A 140 6.97 -11.78 -46.54
CA TRP A 140 7.55 -13.12 -46.64
C TRP A 140 8.03 -13.61 -45.26
N GLY A 141 7.45 -14.71 -44.77
CA GLY A 141 7.74 -15.27 -43.44
C GLY A 141 6.87 -14.72 -42.30
N SER A 142 5.90 -13.85 -42.60
CA SER A 142 4.92 -13.39 -41.60
C SER A 142 4.03 -14.55 -41.14
N LYS A 143 3.79 -14.65 -39.82
CA LYS A 143 2.85 -15.61 -39.23
C LYS A 143 1.42 -15.05 -39.35
N PRO A 144 0.38 -15.90 -39.50
CA PRO A 144 -1.01 -15.45 -39.56
C PRO A 144 -1.50 -14.83 -38.24
N TYR A 145 -0.81 -15.12 -37.13
CA TYR A 145 -1.11 -14.57 -35.80
C TYR A 145 0.15 -14.02 -35.13
N LEU A 146 -0.01 -12.94 -34.38
CA LEU A 146 0.99 -12.36 -33.47
C LEU A 146 0.59 -12.70 -32.03
N SER A 147 1.57 -13.05 -31.18
CA SER A 147 1.36 -13.06 -29.74
C SER A 147 1.55 -11.64 -29.22
N ILE A 148 0.51 -11.09 -28.61
CA ILE A 148 0.53 -9.77 -28.00
C ILE A 148 0.32 -9.88 -26.50
N ASN A 149 0.98 -9.01 -25.74
CA ASN A 149 0.72 -8.92 -24.31
C ASN A 149 -0.51 -8.05 -24.08
N GLN A 150 -1.46 -8.56 -23.32
CA GLN A 150 -2.54 -7.78 -22.73
C GLN A 150 -2.22 -7.49 -21.27
N ILE A 151 -2.15 -6.21 -20.94
CA ILE A 151 -1.86 -5.69 -19.61
C ILE A 151 -3.18 -5.19 -19.05
N GLN A 152 -3.61 -5.71 -17.90
CA GLN A 152 -4.87 -5.32 -17.29
C GLN A 152 -4.76 -5.30 -15.77
N PHE A 153 -5.38 -4.29 -15.15
CA PHE A 153 -5.57 -4.28 -13.70
C PHE A 153 -6.67 -5.26 -13.31
N VAL A 154 -6.40 -6.12 -12.33
CA VAL A 154 -7.37 -7.11 -11.83
C VAL A 154 -7.36 -7.16 -10.30
N ASN A 155 -8.50 -7.49 -9.70
CA ASN A 155 -8.55 -7.76 -8.27
C ASN A 155 -7.95 -9.14 -7.97
N VAL A 156 -6.78 -9.18 -7.35
CA VAL A 156 -6.21 -10.38 -6.74
C VAL A 156 -6.72 -10.58 -5.31
N ALA A 157 -6.89 -11.85 -4.93
CA ALA A 157 -7.80 -12.20 -3.85
C ALA A 157 -7.26 -11.81 -2.45
N HIS A 158 -6.00 -12.08 -2.12
CA HIS A 158 -5.45 -11.71 -0.81
C HIS A 158 -3.95 -11.37 -0.84
N ALA A 159 -3.60 -10.25 -0.21
CA ALA A 159 -2.22 -9.88 0.11
C ALA A 159 -2.12 -9.51 1.59
N HIS A 160 -0.98 -9.76 2.21
CA HIS A 160 -0.77 -9.40 3.62
C HIS A 160 0.60 -8.78 3.82
N ILE A 161 0.66 -7.75 4.67
CA ILE A 161 1.89 -7.08 5.10
C ILE A 161 1.98 -7.19 6.61
N SER A 162 3.17 -7.51 7.12
CA SER A 162 3.45 -7.53 8.55
C SER A 162 4.81 -6.92 8.82
N GLY A 163 4.98 -6.29 9.97
CA GLY A 163 6.26 -5.67 10.31
C GLY A 163 6.43 -5.35 11.78
N LEU A 164 7.65 -4.93 12.08
CA LEU A 164 8.11 -4.48 13.39
C LEU A 164 8.78 -3.12 13.23
N GLU A 165 8.54 -2.25 14.20
CA GLU A 165 9.13 -0.92 14.29
C GLU A 165 9.69 -0.70 15.69
N LEU A 166 10.84 -0.05 15.76
CA LEU A 166 11.54 0.34 16.98
C LEU A 166 11.93 1.81 16.85
N ASN A 167 11.65 2.58 17.89
CA ASN A 167 12.25 3.88 18.12
C ASN A 167 12.77 3.94 19.55
N ALA A 168 14.00 4.41 19.74
CA ALA A 168 14.56 4.64 21.06
C ALA A 168 15.30 5.98 21.08
N THR A 169 15.12 6.72 22.17
CA THR A 169 15.90 7.91 22.54
C THR A 169 16.46 7.67 23.93
N LEU A 170 17.78 7.73 24.05
CA LEU A 170 18.52 7.48 25.29
C LEU A 170 19.34 8.71 25.62
N ASN A 171 19.16 9.27 26.82
CA ASN A 171 19.92 10.43 27.30
C ASN A 171 21.25 9.98 27.90
N GLY A 172 22.27 10.84 27.79
CA GLY A 172 23.63 10.60 28.27
C GLY A 172 23.75 10.08 29.71
N PRO A 173 22.95 10.56 30.69
CA PRO A 173 23.00 10.05 32.06
C PRO A 173 22.76 8.54 32.20
N LEU A 174 22.04 7.92 31.25
CA LEU A 174 21.87 6.46 31.21
C LEU A 174 23.21 5.70 31.13
N PHE A 175 24.23 6.34 30.55
CA PHE A 175 25.56 5.78 30.32
C PHE A 175 26.64 6.45 31.19
N GLY A 176 26.25 7.27 32.18
CA GLY A 176 27.19 8.06 32.98
C GLY A 176 27.82 9.24 32.24
N LEU A 177 27.20 9.69 31.14
CA LEU A 177 27.59 10.90 30.39
C LEU A 177 26.77 12.10 30.87
N SER A 178 27.15 13.32 30.44
CA SER A 178 26.36 14.53 30.70
C SER A 178 25.03 14.53 29.94
N GLU A 179 24.09 15.37 30.38
CA GLU A 179 22.78 15.59 29.72
C GLU A 179 22.88 16.14 28.29
N SER A 180 24.04 16.69 27.93
CA SER A 180 24.36 17.16 26.58
C SER A 180 24.30 16.07 25.51
N TRP A 181 24.44 14.81 25.90
CA TRP A 181 24.46 13.68 24.97
C TRP A 181 23.08 13.06 24.81
N LYS A 182 22.67 12.81 23.56
CA LYS A 182 21.49 12.02 23.23
C LYS A 182 21.82 11.01 22.16
N PHE A 183 21.24 9.82 22.27
CA PHE A 183 21.40 8.74 21.31
C PHE A 183 20.03 8.36 20.78
N HIS A 184 19.89 8.29 19.46
CA HIS A 184 18.66 7.84 18.82
C HIS A 184 18.90 6.57 18.03
N ILE A 185 17.98 5.63 18.16
CA ILE A 185 17.95 4.39 17.39
C ILE A 185 16.58 4.27 16.76
N LYS A 186 16.53 4.06 15.45
CA LYS A 186 15.31 3.73 14.72
C LYS A 186 15.54 2.46 13.91
N GLY A 187 14.56 1.58 13.88
CA GLY A 187 14.60 0.34 13.12
C GLY A 187 13.23 -0.02 12.59
N GLN A 188 13.19 -0.52 11.36
CA GLN A 188 11.96 -1.06 10.77
C GLN A 188 12.27 -2.31 9.97
N TYR A 189 11.36 -3.27 10.07
CA TYR A 189 11.36 -4.49 9.28
C TYR A 189 9.95 -4.75 8.79
N SER A 190 9.77 -5.01 7.50
CA SER A 190 8.47 -5.37 6.95
C SER A 190 8.59 -6.51 5.95
N LYS A 191 7.55 -7.33 5.88
CA LYS A 191 7.44 -8.46 4.98
C LYS A 191 6.03 -8.49 4.39
N ARG A 192 5.95 -8.79 3.10
CA ARG A 192 4.68 -8.96 2.38
C ARG A 192 4.69 -10.29 1.66
N LYS A 193 3.53 -10.92 1.60
CA LYS A 193 3.26 -12.11 0.79
C LYS A 193 1.96 -11.91 0.04
N ASN A 194 1.97 -12.20 -1.26
CA ASN A 194 0.75 -12.38 -2.04
C ASN A 194 0.28 -13.85 -1.95
N GLN A 195 -0.97 -14.12 -2.33
CA GLN A 195 -1.51 -15.48 -2.42
C GLN A 195 -0.73 -16.39 -3.37
N ASP A 196 -0.13 -15.80 -4.41
CA ASP A 196 0.65 -16.53 -5.42
C ASP A 196 2.10 -16.81 -4.95
N GLY A 197 2.48 -16.41 -3.74
CA GLY A 197 3.85 -16.54 -3.22
C GLY A 197 4.83 -15.50 -3.77
N ASP A 198 4.43 -14.75 -4.80
CA ASP A 198 5.27 -13.73 -5.41
C ASP A 198 5.53 -12.53 -4.47
N PRO A 199 6.78 -12.08 -4.36
CA PRO A 199 7.10 -10.82 -3.70
C PRO A 199 6.59 -9.66 -4.55
N LEU A 200 5.69 -8.86 -3.99
CA LEU A 200 5.21 -7.64 -4.65
C LEU A 200 6.33 -6.60 -4.70
N LYS A 201 6.45 -5.89 -5.82
CA LYS A 201 7.57 -5.00 -6.20
C LYS A 201 7.80 -3.76 -5.31
N SER A 202 7.15 -3.64 -4.14
CA SER A 202 7.16 -2.38 -3.37
C SER A 202 7.05 -2.60 -1.86
N ILE A 203 8.02 -3.30 -1.28
CA ILE A 203 8.25 -3.30 0.17
C ILE A 203 9.61 -2.67 0.41
N GLN A 204 9.69 -1.75 1.35
CA GLN A 204 10.99 -1.22 1.75
C GLN A 204 11.84 -2.36 2.36
N PRO A 205 13.13 -2.45 2.00
CA PRO A 205 14.03 -3.31 2.74
C PRO A 205 14.06 -2.89 4.21
N TRP A 206 14.54 -3.79 5.07
CA TRP A 206 14.79 -3.43 6.45
C TRP A 206 15.74 -2.23 6.51
N SER A 207 15.49 -1.31 7.43
CA SER A 207 16.34 -0.15 7.63
C SER A 207 16.57 0.09 9.11
N ALA A 208 17.76 0.60 9.42
CA ALA A 208 18.15 0.98 10.75
C ALA A 208 18.93 2.30 10.67
N LEU A 209 18.68 3.19 11.63
CA LEU A 209 19.36 4.46 11.78
C LEU A 209 19.83 4.57 13.23
N MET A 210 21.09 4.94 13.41
CA MET A 210 21.67 5.29 14.70
C MET A 210 22.22 6.70 14.59
N SER A 211 21.90 7.57 15.55
CA SER A 211 22.46 8.92 15.61
C SER A 211 22.92 9.25 17.02
N VAL A 212 23.96 10.08 17.09
CA VAL A 212 24.48 10.67 18.32
C VAL A 212 24.35 12.17 18.17
N GLU A 213 23.78 12.81 19.18
CA GLU A 213 23.60 14.24 19.27
C GLU A 213 24.33 14.76 20.50
N TYR A 214 25.04 15.89 20.34
CA TYR A 214 25.65 16.64 21.41
C TYR A 214 25.10 18.07 21.37
N GLN A 215 24.52 18.51 22.48
CA GLN A 215 24.06 19.88 22.67
C GLN A 215 24.88 20.54 23.78
N ASP A 216 25.65 21.58 23.40
CA ASP A 216 26.43 22.35 24.37
C ASP A 216 25.48 23.03 25.38
N PRO A 217 25.67 22.85 26.70
CA PRO A 217 24.80 23.42 27.71
C PRO A 217 24.93 24.95 27.86
N SER A 218 25.86 25.59 27.14
CA SER A 218 26.05 27.05 27.14
C SER A 218 25.24 27.83 26.09
N GLN A 219 24.40 27.14 25.30
CA GLN A 219 23.40 27.75 24.39
C GLN A 219 21.97 27.38 24.77
#